data_AF-A0A4Y2BAP6-F1
#
_entry.id   AF-A0A4Y2BAP6-F1
#
_cell.length_a   1.000
_cell.length_b   1.000
_cell.length_c   1.000
_cell.angle_alpha   90.00
_cell.angle_beta   90.00
_cell.angle_gamma   90.00
#
_symmetry.space_group_name_H-M   'P 1'
#
loop_
_entity.id
_entity.type
_entity.pdbx_description
1 polymer ?
#
loop_
_entity_poly.entity_id
_entity_poly.type
_entity_poly.pdbx_seq_one_letter_code
_entity_poly.pdbx_strand_id
1 'polypeptide(L)'
;MYKPGSGNAKKVSKGFVIVAGFSYNGKLKMRRMEKNVQINSTYYQEKVLRPILTEKHLFIPITFRVKLHQDKATSHTSKSTTAFVEKNDTGIAYIPFQHILAKSPEVSPMDYCAFGLLKRANSKQKPTTIDGLWKVVKEEWESIYQEILRKALLSWKTMQTYSPEKRLSDRTFKK
;
A
#
# COMPACT_ATOMS: atom_id res chain seq x y z
N MET A 1 -52.11 13.14 7.13
CA MET A 1 -51.02 12.50 7.89
C MET A 1 -50.06 11.82 6.93
N TYR A 2 -48.91 12.44 6.66
CA TYR A 2 -47.84 11.86 5.83
C TYR A 2 -46.65 11.60 6.77
N LYS A 3 -46.21 10.35 6.91
CA LYS A 3 -44.94 10.05 7.59
C LYS A 3 -43.84 10.09 6.52
N PRO A 4 -42.87 11.01 6.58
CA PRO A 4 -41.72 10.94 5.69
C PRO A 4 -40.90 9.70 6.03
N GLY A 5 -40.57 8.92 5.00
CA GLY A 5 -39.80 7.69 5.10
C GLY A 5 -38.45 7.95 5.75
N SER A 6 -38.11 7.12 6.74
CA SER A 6 -36.78 7.04 7.33
C SER A 6 -35.79 6.63 6.23
N GLY A 7 -35.17 7.62 5.60
CA GLY A 7 -34.03 7.40 4.73
C GLY A 7 -32.97 6.61 5.49
N ASN A 8 -32.68 5.40 5.03
CA ASN A 8 -31.59 4.59 5.56
C ASN A 8 -30.28 5.35 5.30
N ALA A 9 -29.83 6.12 6.29
CA ALA A 9 -28.49 6.67 6.32
C ALA A 9 -27.51 5.50 6.14
N LYS A 10 -26.72 5.53 5.06
CA LYS A 10 -25.64 4.56 4.85
C LYS A 10 -24.77 4.55 6.11
N LYS A 11 -24.83 3.44 6.85
CA LYS A 11 -24.10 3.24 8.10
C LYS A 11 -22.60 3.26 7.76
N VAL A 12 -21.95 4.42 7.91
CA VAL A 12 -20.51 4.55 7.70
C VAL A 12 -19.82 3.61 8.70
N SER A 13 -19.06 2.64 8.19
CA SER A 13 -18.26 1.76 9.04
C SER A 13 -17.35 2.60 9.91
N LYS A 14 -17.43 2.42 11.24
CA LYS A 14 -16.50 3.05 12.17
C LYS A 14 -15.11 2.45 11.92
N GLY A 15 -14.24 3.20 11.27
CA GLY A 15 -12.88 2.76 10.92
C GLY A 15 -11.96 3.94 10.68
N PHE A 16 -10.69 3.64 10.38
CA PHE A 16 -9.68 4.62 9.98
C PHE A 16 -8.84 4.03 8.85
N VAL A 17 -8.22 4.91 8.07
CA VAL A 17 -7.25 4.53 7.04
C VAL A 17 -5.85 4.59 7.63
N ILE A 18 -5.00 3.64 7.25
CA ILE A 18 -3.58 3.62 7.62
C ILE A 18 -2.71 3.82 6.39
N VAL A 19 -1.54 4.42 6.60
CA VAL A 19 -0.42 4.34 5.67
C VAL A 19 0.68 3.52 6.30
N ALA A 20 1.06 2.50 5.57
CA ALA A 20 2.14 1.58 5.88
C ALA A 20 2.79 1.14 4.58
N GLY A 21 4.01 0.65 4.67
CA GLY A 21 4.81 0.23 3.53
C GLY A 21 6.18 -0.19 4.01
N PHE A 22 6.89 -0.95 3.20
CA PHE A 22 8.20 -1.46 3.56
C PHE A 22 9.05 -1.68 2.31
N SER A 23 10.36 -1.67 2.52
CA SER A 23 11.37 -2.04 1.53
C SER A 23 12.15 -3.25 2.04
N TYR A 24 13.17 -3.67 1.29
CA TYR A 24 14.09 -4.68 1.77
C TYR A 24 14.84 -4.22 3.04
N ASN A 25 15.09 -2.92 3.17
CA ASN A 25 15.95 -2.36 4.21
C ASN A 25 15.20 -1.99 5.50
N GLY A 26 13.89 -1.72 5.42
CA GLY A 26 13.11 -1.37 6.59
C GLY A 26 11.63 -1.28 6.30
N LYS A 27 10.86 -0.88 7.33
CA LYS A 27 9.43 -0.63 7.26
C LYS A 27 9.14 0.81 7.66
N LEU A 28 8.16 1.43 7.01
CA LEU A 28 7.69 2.77 7.36
C LEU A 28 7.14 2.79 8.78
N LYS A 29 7.31 3.91 9.47
CA LYS A 29 6.49 4.19 10.65
C LYS A 29 5.02 4.27 10.23
N MET A 30 4.18 3.41 10.80
CA MET A 30 2.77 3.39 10.45
C MET A 30 2.07 4.68 10.90
N ARG A 31 1.22 5.24 10.03
CA ARG A 31 0.46 6.46 10.30
C ARG A 31 -1.03 6.20 10.16
N ARG A 32 -1.79 6.66 11.14
CA ARG A 32 -3.26 6.74 11.06
C ARG A 32 -3.64 8.05 10.37
N MET A 33 -4.53 7.96 9.38
CA MET A 33 -5.05 9.11 8.68
C MET A 33 -6.16 9.80 9.49
N GLU A 34 -6.34 11.08 9.19
CA GLU A 34 -7.43 11.89 9.71
C GLU A 34 -8.79 11.28 9.35
N LYS A 35 -9.72 11.33 10.30
CA LYS A 35 -11.05 10.75 10.14
C LYS A 35 -11.85 11.54 9.11
N ASN A 36 -12.66 10.83 8.31
CA ASN A 36 -13.56 11.41 7.30
C ASN A 36 -12.88 12.19 6.17
N VAL A 37 -11.57 12.02 5.96
CA VAL A 37 -10.89 12.65 4.83
C VAL A 37 -11.14 11.87 3.55
N GLN A 38 -11.54 12.57 2.49
CA GLN A 38 -11.56 12.04 1.13
C GLN A 38 -10.13 12.01 0.59
N ILE A 39 -9.62 10.81 0.29
CA ILE A 39 -8.28 10.62 -0.27
C ILE A 39 -8.33 10.90 -1.78
N ASN A 40 -8.23 12.18 -2.14
CA ASN A 40 -8.02 12.61 -3.53
C ASN A 40 -6.51 12.60 -3.88
N SER A 41 -6.17 12.89 -5.14
CA SER A 41 -4.78 12.90 -5.61
C SER A 41 -3.88 13.87 -4.84
N THR A 42 -4.33 15.09 -4.57
CA THR A 42 -3.55 16.10 -3.84
C THR A 42 -3.27 15.64 -2.40
N TYR A 43 -4.29 15.13 -1.71
CA TYR A 43 -4.11 14.58 -0.38
C TYR A 43 -3.14 13.40 -0.39
N TYR A 44 -3.28 12.51 -1.37
CA TYR A 44 -2.37 11.38 -1.53
C TYR A 44 -0.92 11.83 -1.74
N GLN A 45 -0.67 12.79 -2.64
CA GLN A 45 0.67 13.31 -2.89
C GLN A 45 1.29 13.93 -1.62
N GLU A 46 0.56 14.81 -0.95
CA GLU A 46 1.11 15.61 0.15
C GLU A 46 1.18 14.86 1.49
N LYS A 47 0.16 14.05 1.79
CA LYS A 47 0.04 13.39 3.11
C LYS A 47 0.52 11.95 3.09
N VAL A 48 0.52 11.31 1.91
CA VAL A 48 0.96 9.90 1.76
C VAL A 48 2.34 9.82 1.11
N LEU A 49 2.47 10.24 -0.16
CA LEU A 49 3.70 10.04 -0.94
C LEU A 49 4.86 10.88 -0.44
N ARG A 50 4.70 12.20 -0.28
CA ARG A 50 5.79 13.08 0.12
C ARG A 50 6.50 12.58 1.39
N PRO A 51 5.79 12.21 2.48
CA PRO A 51 6.45 11.68 3.66
C PRO A 51 7.12 10.32 3.44
N ILE A 52 6.61 9.47 2.54
CA ILE A 52 7.28 8.20 2.20
C ILE A 52 8.61 8.47 1.48
N LEU A 53 8.61 9.41 0.53
CA LEU A 53 9.77 9.75 -0.28
C LEU A 53 10.88 10.41 0.56
N THR A 54 10.55 11.01 1.71
CA THR A 54 11.53 11.57 2.66
C THR A 54 12.22 10.52 3.55
N GLU A 55 11.73 9.28 3.60
CA GLU A 55 12.26 8.21 4.49
C GLU A 55 13.50 7.54 3.90
N LYS A 56 14.61 8.28 3.83
CA LYS A 56 15.87 7.86 3.17
C LYS A 56 16.39 6.50 3.63
N HIS A 57 16.18 6.14 4.91
CA HIS A 57 16.65 4.87 5.48
C HIS A 57 16.05 3.64 4.80
N LEU A 58 14.90 3.77 4.12
CA LEU A 58 14.30 2.68 3.35
C LEU A 58 15.04 2.39 2.04
N PHE A 59 15.91 3.29 1.58
CA PHE A 59 16.38 3.35 0.20
C PHE A 59 17.91 3.30 0.03
N ILE A 60 18.67 3.14 1.11
CA ILE A 60 20.15 3.12 1.11
C ILE A 60 20.62 1.68 1.38
N PRO A 61 21.62 1.13 0.62
CA PRO A 61 22.52 1.82 -0.31
C PRO A 61 21.97 1.92 -1.74
N ILE A 62 22.36 3.00 -2.39
CA ILE A 62 22.02 3.46 -3.76
C ILE A 62 22.30 2.43 -4.86
N THR A 63 22.98 1.31 -4.55
CA THR A 63 23.35 0.27 -5.51
C THR A 63 22.16 -0.44 -6.14
N PHE A 64 20.99 -0.42 -5.49
CA PHE A 64 19.75 -0.95 -6.06
C PHE A 64 18.73 0.17 -6.30
N ARG A 65 18.33 0.36 -7.56
CA ARG A 65 17.22 1.25 -7.94
C ARG A 65 15.95 0.79 -7.23
N VAL A 66 15.55 1.46 -6.15
CA VAL A 66 14.29 1.18 -5.47
C VAL A 66 13.13 1.56 -6.39
N LYS A 67 12.13 0.70 -6.46
CA LYS A 67 10.92 0.92 -7.25
C LYS A 67 9.70 1.01 -6.35
N LEU A 68 8.97 2.12 -6.41
CA LEU A 68 7.70 2.29 -5.72
C LEU A 68 6.62 1.41 -6.37
N HIS A 69 6.04 0.50 -5.58
CA HIS A 69 4.87 -0.29 -5.93
C HIS A 69 3.67 0.19 -5.11
N GLN A 70 2.52 0.42 -5.75
CA GLN A 70 1.26 0.87 -5.16
C GLN A 70 0.09 0.29 -5.95
N ASP A 71 -1.10 0.19 -5.36
CA ASP A 71 -2.28 -0.29 -6.08
C ASP A 71 -2.79 0.73 -7.14
N LYS A 72 -3.82 0.36 -7.89
CA LYS A 72 -4.41 1.19 -8.94
C LYS A 72 -5.58 2.08 -8.47
N ALA A 73 -5.59 2.53 -7.21
CA ALA A 73 -6.60 3.49 -6.79
C ALA A 73 -6.56 4.76 -7.67
N THR A 74 -7.73 5.38 -7.91
CA THR A 74 -7.85 6.54 -8.83
C THR A 74 -6.93 7.70 -8.47
N SER A 75 -6.71 7.94 -7.17
CA SER A 75 -5.79 8.96 -6.66
C SER A 75 -4.32 8.63 -6.99
N HIS A 76 -3.96 7.35 -6.99
CA HIS A 76 -2.63 6.86 -7.31
C HIS A 76 -2.36 6.98 -8.81
N THR A 77 -3.34 6.61 -9.65
CA THR A 77 -3.22 6.58 -11.12
C THR A 77 -3.44 7.92 -11.82
N SER A 78 -3.74 8.98 -11.07
CA SER A 78 -3.99 10.29 -11.68
C SER A 78 -2.73 10.86 -12.36
N LYS A 79 -2.95 11.67 -13.41
CA LYS A 79 -1.85 12.33 -14.14
C LYS A 79 -0.97 13.19 -13.22
N SER A 80 -1.59 13.91 -12.27
CA SER A 80 -0.85 14.73 -11.31
C SER A 80 0.00 13.88 -10.37
N THR A 81 -0.50 12.75 -9.89
CA THR A 81 0.28 11.85 -9.02
C THR A 81 1.43 11.20 -9.78
N THR A 82 1.21 10.81 -11.03
CA THR A 82 2.28 10.27 -11.89
C THR A 82 3.39 11.31 -12.08
N ALA A 83 3.03 12.53 -12.48
CA ALA A 83 4.00 13.63 -12.63
C ALA A 83 4.71 13.99 -11.31
N PHE A 84 4.02 13.89 -10.17
CA PHE A 84 4.60 14.12 -8.85
C PHE A 84 5.71 13.11 -8.52
N VAL A 85 5.49 11.83 -8.82
CA VAL A 85 6.48 10.78 -8.56
C VAL A 85 7.64 10.85 -9.55
N GLU A 86 7.38 11.18 -10.82
CA GLU A 86 8.43 11.30 -11.86
C GLU A 86 9.38 12.48 -11.61
N LYS A 87 8.87 13.59 -11.07
CA LYS A 87 9.67 14.79 -10.78
C LYS A 87 10.45 14.73 -9.46
N ASN A 88 10.35 13.62 -8.73
CA ASN A 88 10.92 13.56 -7.39
C ASN A 88 12.42 13.16 -7.42
N ASP A 89 13.25 14.00 -6.82
CA ASP A 89 14.72 13.88 -6.86
C ASP A 89 15.31 12.82 -5.92
N THR A 90 14.50 11.95 -5.29
CA THR A 90 15.01 10.98 -4.32
C THR A 90 15.66 9.75 -4.96
N GLY A 91 15.67 9.66 -6.29
CA GLY A 91 16.22 8.51 -7.03
C GLY A 91 15.34 7.25 -6.97
N ILE A 92 14.14 7.34 -6.40
CA ILE A 92 13.16 6.27 -6.36
C ILE A 92 12.48 6.18 -7.73
N ALA A 93 12.69 5.07 -8.42
CA ALA A 93 11.94 4.77 -9.63
C ALA A 93 10.51 4.36 -9.28
N TYR A 94 9.61 4.44 -10.25
CA TYR A 94 8.22 4.03 -10.10
C TYR A 94 7.92 2.85 -11.02
N ILE A 95 7.05 1.91 -10.58
CA ILE A 95 6.58 0.82 -11.43
C ILE A 95 5.36 1.32 -12.21
N PRO A 96 5.42 1.47 -13.54
CA PRO A 96 4.29 1.93 -14.34
C PRO A 96 3.01 1.14 -14.03
N PHE A 97 1.87 1.81 -13.89
CA PHE A 97 0.58 1.16 -13.57
C PHE A 97 0.20 0.07 -14.58
N GLN A 98 0.70 0.14 -15.83
CA GLN A 98 0.52 -0.89 -16.85
C GLN A 98 1.16 -2.23 -16.45
N HIS A 99 2.25 -2.19 -15.67
CA HIS A 99 2.95 -3.39 -15.18
C HIS A 99 2.38 -3.95 -13.88
N ILE A 100 1.47 -3.22 -13.23
CA ILE A 100 0.77 -3.67 -12.02
C ILE A 100 -0.46 -4.45 -12.49
N LEU A 101 -0.64 -5.68 -12.02
CA LEU A 101 -1.81 -6.48 -12.41
C LEU A 101 -3.08 -5.90 -11.77
N ALA A 102 -4.10 -5.61 -12.58
CA ALA A 102 -5.30 -4.88 -12.13
C ALA A 102 -6.18 -5.66 -11.13
N LYS A 103 -5.98 -6.98 -10.97
CA LYS A 103 -6.87 -7.87 -10.20
C LYS A 103 -6.17 -8.73 -9.16
N SER A 104 -4.98 -8.36 -8.69
CA SER A 104 -4.24 -9.26 -7.80
C SER A 104 -3.86 -8.65 -6.44
N PRO A 105 -4.85 -8.51 -5.52
CA PRO A 105 -4.57 -8.38 -4.09
C PRO A 105 -3.69 -9.53 -3.59
N GLU A 106 -3.75 -10.70 -4.20
CA GLU A 106 -2.92 -11.86 -3.85
C GLU A 106 -1.44 -11.68 -4.21
N VAL A 107 -1.11 -10.73 -5.08
CA VAL A 107 0.26 -10.53 -5.56
C VAL A 107 0.98 -9.42 -4.81
N SER A 108 0.31 -8.49 -4.14
CA SER A 108 1.01 -7.43 -3.40
C SER A 108 1.58 -7.94 -2.06
N PRO A 109 2.88 -7.76 -1.78
CA PRO A 109 3.48 -8.06 -0.46
C PRO A 109 2.76 -7.37 0.71
N MET A 110 2.16 -6.20 0.47
CA MET A 110 1.35 -5.51 1.48
C MET A 110 0.08 -6.30 1.80
N ASP A 111 -0.61 -6.82 0.81
CA ASP A 111 -1.93 -7.42 0.98
C ASP A 111 -1.85 -8.85 1.53
N TYR A 112 -1.04 -9.73 0.93
CA TYR A 112 -0.99 -11.13 1.34
C TYR A 112 -0.16 -11.36 2.62
N CYS A 113 0.86 -10.53 2.87
CA CYS A 113 1.75 -10.68 4.03
C CYS A 113 1.41 -9.69 5.13
N ALA A 114 1.71 -8.40 4.93
CA ALA A 114 1.61 -7.40 6.01
C ALA A 114 0.16 -7.25 6.52
N PHE A 115 -0.80 -6.97 5.64
CA PHE A 115 -2.21 -6.86 6.02
C PHE A 115 -2.81 -8.20 6.44
N GLY A 116 -2.30 -9.32 5.94
CA GLY A 116 -2.63 -10.66 6.45
C GLY A 116 -2.27 -10.82 7.93
N LEU A 117 -1.07 -10.39 8.34
CA LEU A 117 -0.63 -10.38 9.74
C LEU A 117 -1.49 -9.46 10.61
N LEU A 118 -1.74 -8.22 10.16
CA LEU A 118 -2.60 -7.27 10.89
C LEU A 118 -4.02 -7.82 11.08
N LYS A 119 -4.60 -8.44 10.05
CA LYS A 119 -5.93 -9.07 10.13
C LYS A 119 -5.95 -10.20 11.15
N ARG A 120 -4.92 -11.06 11.18
CA ARG A 120 -4.80 -12.13 12.18
C ARG A 120 -4.70 -11.58 13.61
N ALA A 121 -3.87 -10.57 13.84
CA ALA A 121 -3.75 -9.93 15.14
C ALA A 121 -5.09 -9.32 15.61
N ASN A 122 -5.78 -8.64 14.69
CA ASN A 122 -7.11 -8.09 14.95
C ASN A 122 -8.14 -9.18 15.30
N SER A 123 -8.16 -10.30 14.56
CA SER A 123 -9.05 -11.43 14.84
C SER A 123 -8.75 -12.12 16.17
N LYS A 124 -7.48 -12.15 16.60
CA LYS A 124 -7.06 -12.74 17.88
C LYS A 124 -7.43 -11.85 19.06
N GLN A 125 -7.15 -10.55 18.97
CA GLN A 125 -7.32 -9.60 20.08
C GLN A 125 -8.73 -9.03 20.19
N LYS A 126 -9.49 -9.01 19.09
CA LYS A 126 -10.90 -8.56 19.03
C LYS A 126 -11.15 -7.20 19.70
N PRO A 127 -10.43 -6.13 19.30
CA PRO A 127 -10.60 -4.82 19.90
C PRO A 127 -12.01 -4.29 19.68
N THR A 128 -12.61 -3.73 20.74
CA THR A 128 -14.00 -3.22 20.73
C THR A 128 -14.10 -1.71 20.51
N THR A 129 -12.98 -0.99 20.54
CA THR A 129 -12.90 0.46 20.34
C THR A 129 -11.97 0.79 19.18
N ILE A 130 -12.14 1.97 18.60
CA ILE A 130 -11.28 2.46 17.49
C ILE A 130 -9.83 2.65 17.97
N ASP A 131 -9.63 3.13 19.19
CA ASP A 131 -8.29 3.32 19.72
C ASP A 131 -7.65 1.99 20.14
N GLY A 132 -8.46 1.03 20.62
CA GLY A 132 -8.03 -0.36 20.77
C GLY A 132 -7.59 -0.97 19.44
N LEU A 133 -8.37 -0.77 18.38
CA LEU A 133 -8.02 -1.23 17.03
C LEU A 133 -6.71 -0.60 16.54
N TRP A 134 -6.52 0.70 16.74
CA TRP A 134 -5.28 1.39 16.41
C TRP A 134 -4.09 0.84 17.19
N LYS A 135 -4.26 0.61 18.50
CA LYS A 135 -3.22 0.03 19.35
C LYS A 135 -2.78 -1.35 18.83
N VAL A 136 -3.74 -2.25 18.60
CA VAL A 136 -3.47 -3.61 18.09
C VAL A 136 -2.73 -3.56 16.76
N VAL A 137 -3.22 -2.75 15.82
CA VAL A 137 -2.63 -2.63 14.47
C VAL A 137 -1.21 -2.06 14.54
N LYS A 138 -0.98 -1.06 15.39
CA LYS A 138 0.34 -0.43 15.56
C LYS A 138 1.33 -1.38 16.23
N GLU A 139 0.93 -2.04 17.31
CA GLU A 139 1.79 -3.00 18.03
C GLU A 139 2.16 -4.19 17.16
N GLU A 140 1.21 -4.74 16.40
CA GLU A 140 1.50 -5.80 15.43
C GLU A 140 2.46 -5.30 14.34
N TRP A 141 2.23 -4.11 13.78
CA TRP A 141 3.14 -3.57 12.77
C TRP A 141 4.57 -3.44 13.29
N GLU A 142 4.76 -2.94 14.51
CA GLU A 142 6.08 -2.80 15.13
C GLU A 142 6.70 -4.16 15.47
N SER A 143 5.91 -5.18 15.81
CA SER A 143 6.41 -6.53 16.12
C SER A 143 6.83 -7.35 14.89
N ILE A 144 6.33 -7.01 13.68
CA ILE A 144 6.73 -7.73 12.46
C ILE A 144 8.24 -7.59 12.22
N TYR A 145 8.95 -8.71 12.31
CA TYR A 145 10.37 -8.78 11.99
C TYR A 145 10.63 -8.48 10.51
N GLN A 146 11.65 -7.66 10.25
CA GLN A 146 12.03 -7.27 8.89
C GLN A 146 12.33 -8.47 7.97
N GLU A 147 12.80 -9.59 8.53
CA GLU A 147 13.07 -10.81 7.76
C GLU A 147 11.79 -11.40 7.12
N ILE A 148 10.65 -11.35 7.81
CA ILE A 148 9.36 -11.81 7.29
C ILE A 148 8.99 -10.97 6.05
N LEU A 149 9.16 -9.66 6.15
CA LEU A 149 8.89 -8.71 5.07
C LEU A 149 9.84 -8.92 3.87
N ARG A 150 11.13 -9.19 4.12
CA ARG A 150 12.09 -9.53 3.06
C ARG A 150 11.68 -10.80 2.31
N LYS A 151 11.29 -11.86 3.03
CA LYS A 151 10.82 -13.11 2.42
C LYS A 151 9.60 -12.87 1.53
N ALA A 152 8.66 -12.01 1.94
CA ALA A 152 7.54 -11.62 1.11
C ALA A 152 7.97 -10.87 -0.17
N LEU A 153 8.90 -9.91 -0.09
CA LEU A 153 9.41 -9.22 -1.29
C LEU A 153 10.10 -10.19 -2.27
N LEU A 154 10.90 -11.13 -1.76
CA LEU A 154 11.58 -12.13 -2.58
C LEU A 154 10.59 -13.09 -3.25
N SER A 155 9.60 -13.58 -2.50
CA SER A 155 8.50 -14.40 -3.05
C SER A 155 7.75 -13.67 -4.15
N TRP A 156 7.44 -12.39 -3.95
CA TRP A 156 6.78 -11.56 -4.96
C TRP A 156 7.59 -11.38 -6.24
N LYS A 157 8.91 -11.17 -6.12
CA LYS A 157 9.80 -11.11 -7.28
C LYS A 157 9.71 -12.41 -8.09
N THR A 158 9.70 -13.57 -7.42
CA THR A 158 9.54 -14.88 -8.05
C THR A 158 8.16 -15.03 -8.71
N MET A 159 7.06 -14.65 -8.04
CA MET A 159 5.72 -14.67 -8.65
C MET A 159 5.65 -13.82 -9.93
N GLN A 160 6.28 -12.64 -9.91
CA GLN A 160 6.35 -11.77 -11.08
C GLN A 160 7.16 -12.32 -12.25
N THR A 161 8.11 -13.23 -12.03
CA THR A 161 8.87 -13.88 -13.12
C THR A 161 8.13 -15.09 -13.72
N TYR A 162 7.21 -15.71 -12.98
CA TYR A 162 6.46 -16.88 -13.45
C TYR A 162 5.07 -16.55 -14.01
N SER A 163 4.64 -15.29 -13.99
CA SER A 163 3.34 -14.88 -14.56
C SER A 163 3.26 -15.21 -16.07
N PRO A 164 2.30 -16.03 -16.53
CA PRO A 164 2.16 -16.45 -17.93
C PRO A 164 2.01 -15.29 -18.91
N GLU A 165 1.46 -14.16 -18.47
CA GLU A 165 1.25 -12.96 -19.29
C GLU A 165 2.57 -12.32 -19.76
N LYS A 166 3.65 -12.40 -18.95
CA LYS A 166 4.98 -11.92 -19.38
C LYS A 166 5.63 -12.82 -20.43
N ARG A 167 5.33 -14.13 -20.45
CA ARG A 167 5.82 -15.02 -21.53
C ARG A 167 5.23 -14.67 -22.89
N LEU A 168 4.02 -14.13 -22.93
CA LEU A 168 3.37 -13.73 -24.18
C LEU A 168 3.97 -12.42 -24.71
N SER A 169 4.28 -11.44 -23.85
CA SER A 169 4.95 -10.20 -24.26
C SER A 169 6.42 -10.39 -24.65
N ASP A 170 7.15 -11.32 -24.03
CA ASP A 170 8.56 -11.57 -24.36
C ASP A 170 8.71 -12.44 -25.63
N ARG A 171 7.68 -13.18 -26.04
CA ARG A 171 7.66 -13.93 -27.31
C ARG A 171 7.35 -13.05 -28.51
N THR A 172 6.64 -11.93 -28.34
CA THR A 172 6.29 -11.02 -29.43
C THR A 172 7.39 -10.05 -29.84
N PHE A 173 8.52 -9.99 -29.11
CA PHE A 173 9.68 -9.14 -29.43
C PHE A 173 10.89 -9.90 -30.00
N LYS A 174 10.75 -11.19 -30.34
CA LYS A 174 11.68 -11.88 -31.23
C LYS A 174 11.10 -11.93 -32.65
N LYS A 175 11.33 -10.88 -33.42
CA LYS A 175 11.45 -10.91 -34.88
C LYS A 175 12.59 -10.00 -35.28
#